data_AF-A0A5C2CXA5-F1
#
_entry.id   AF-A0A5C2CXA5-F1
#
_cell.length_a   1.000
_cell.length_b   1.000
_cell.length_c   1.000
_cell.angle_alpha   90.00
_cell.angle_beta   90.00
_cell.angle_gamma   90.00
#
_symmetry.space_group_name_H-M   'P 1'
#
loop_
_entity.id
_entity.type
_entity.pdbx_description
1 polymer ?
#
loop_
_entity_poly.entity_id
_entity_poly.type
_entity_poly.pdbx_seq_one_letter_code
_entity_poly.pdbx_strand_id
1 'polypeptide(L)'
;MGGLRYESDATSCYDATLVQSEVDGVTLIGTGAPLTNDRLDEVGNAALVMRLLGQHEKLVWFVPALDDPALRQDQRPLTDLVPDGVKFGLLQVCVAIVLLALWRARRLGPVVTEPLPVVVRAAETVEGRARLYRRAGAADHAAGILREATVARLTHRLGLPRDAGPQEVVAAVAGHTGRHEKETHALLYGPPPASEPELVRLADALDALEKNL
;
A
#
# COMPACT_ATOMS: atom_id res chain seq x y z
N MET A 1 -27.87 29.95 1.69
CA MET A 1 -28.53 28.71 2.16
C MET A 1 -29.26 28.13 0.97
N GLY A 2 -28.70 27.09 0.35
CA GLY A 2 -29.34 26.41 -0.78
C GLY A 2 -30.50 25.57 -0.29
N GLY A 3 -31.62 25.63 -0.98
CA GLY A 3 -32.81 24.80 -0.74
C GLY A 3 -33.63 24.75 -2.02
N LEU A 4 -34.32 23.64 -2.24
CA LEU A 4 -35.28 23.54 -3.32
C LEU A 4 -36.55 24.28 -2.90
N ARG A 5 -36.95 25.29 -3.67
CA ARG A 5 -38.25 25.95 -3.51
C ARG A 5 -39.22 25.23 -4.43
N TYR A 6 -40.22 24.58 -3.85
CA TYR A 6 -41.31 23.97 -4.61
C TYR A 6 -42.40 25.03 -4.84
N GLU A 7 -42.79 25.24 -6.09
CA GLU A 7 -43.97 26.02 -6.44
C GLU A 7 -45.18 25.09 -6.46
N SER A 8 -46.25 25.48 -5.79
CA SER A 8 -47.52 24.75 -5.76
C SER A 8 -48.66 25.74 -5.52
N ASP A 9 -49.88 25.39 -5.92
CA ASP A 9 -51.11 26.14 -5.62
C ASP A 9 -51.56 25.98 -4.14
N ALA A 10 -50.62 25.73 -3.22
CA ALA A 10 -50.89 25.55 -1.81
C ALA A 10 -51.09 26.91 -1.11
N THR A 11 -52.00 26.93 -0.14
CA THR A 11 -52.17 28.10 0.72
C THR A 11 -51.05 28.13 1.75
N SER A 12 -50.34 29.25 1.84
CA SER A 12 -49.28 29.46 2.83
C SER A 12 -49.69 30.48 3.88
N CYS A 13 -49.32 30.23 5.14
CA CYS A 13 -49.57 31.09 6.28
C CYS A 13 -48.28 31.23 7.11
N TYR A 14 -48.23 32.25 7.99
CA TYR A 14 -47.10 32.48 8.89
C TYR A 14 -45.74 32.50 8.18
N ASP A 15 -45.62 33.33 7.15
CA ASP A 15 -44.40 33.46 6.34
C ASP A 15 -43.92 32.11 5.75
N ALA A 16 -44.88 31.33 5.24
CA ALA A 16 -44.70 29.98 4.69
C ALA A 16 -44.21 28.92 5.69
N THR A 17 -44.34 29.16 7.00
CA THR A 17 -44.07 28.15 8.04
C THR A 17 -45.18 27.11 8.13
N LEU A 18 -46.40 27.45 7.71
CA LEU A 18 -47.50 26.50 7.55
C LEU A 18 -47.97 26.54 6.10
N VAL A 19 -48.03 25.37 5.47
CA VAL A 19 -48.46 25.22 4.07
C VAL A 19 -49.53 24.13 4.01
N GLN A 20 -50.65 24.44 3.38
CA GLN A 20 -51.77 23.51 3.21
C GLN A 20 -52.07 23.32 1.72
N SER A 21 -51.97 22.08 1.27
CA SER A 21 -52.48 21.64 -0.05
C SER A 21 -53.90 21.12 0.13
N GLU A 22 -54.89 21.84 -0.39
CA GLU A 22 -56.29 21.38 -0.38
C GLU A 22 -56.53 20.23 -1.35
N VAL A 23 -55.76 20.17 -2.44
CA VAL A 23 -55.86 19.12 -3.47
C VAL A 23 -55.43 17.76 -2.91
N ASP A 24 -54.34 17.74 -2.13
CA ASP A 24 -53.77 16.50 -1.59
C ASP A 24 -54.22 16.23 -0.13
N GLY A 25 -54.89 17.19 0.52
CA GLY A 25 -55.24 17.12 1.94
C GLY A 25 -54.03 17.12 2.86
N VAL A 26 -52.88 17.63 2.41
CA VAL A 26 -51.62 17.61 3.16
C VAL A 26 -51.38 18.96 3.82
N THR A 27 -51.07 18.95 5.12
CA THR A 27 -50.61 20.13 5.85
C THR A 27 -49.16 19.92 6.29
N LEU A 28 -48.29 20.85 5.92
CA LEU A 28 -46.88 20.87 6.29
C LEU A 28 -46.64 21.98 7.31
N ILE A 29 -45.86 21.68 8.35
CA ILE A 29 -45.37 22.65 9.32
C ILE A 29 -43.85 22.64 9.31
N GLY A 30 -43.23 23.81 9.14
CA GLY A 30 -41.79 23.96 9.02
C GLY A 30 -41.03 23.78 10.33
N THR A 31 -41.73 23.73 11.47
CA THR A 31 -41.13 23.55 12.79
C THR A 31 -42.05 22.78 13.72
N GLY A 32 -41.45 21.92 14.55
CA GLY A 32 -42.15 21.21 15.62
C GLY A 32 -42.30 22.01 16.91
N ALA A 33 -41.71 23.21 17.01
CA ALA A 33 -41.67 23.97 18.27
C ALA A 33 -43.06 24.22 18.91
N PRO A 34 -44.13 24.56 18.16
CA PRO A 34 -45.48 24.72 18.71
C PRO A 34 -46.08 23.43 19.30
N LEU A 35 -45.55 22.26 18.93
CA LEU A 35 -46.03 20.94 19.38
C LEU A 35 -45.29 20.45 20.64
N THR A 36 -44.40 21.25 21.21
CA THR A 36 -43.66 20.89 22.42
C THR A 36 -44.43 21.29 23.69
N ASN A 37 -44.24 20.52 24.77
CA ASN A 37 -44.91 20.81 26.06
C ASN A 37 -44.58 22.21 26.58
N ASP A 38 -43.35 22.68 26.36
CA ASP A 38 -42.86 23.98 26.87
C ASP A 38 -43.46 25.20 26.14
N ARG A 39 -44.20 25.00 25.06
CA ARG A 39 -44.73 26.07 24.20
C ARG A 39 -46.23 25.96 23.94
N LEU A 40 -46.90 24.95 24.47
CA LEU A 40 -48.28 24.61 24.10
C LEU A 40 -49.29 25.69 24.53
N ASP A 41 -49.04 26.37 25.66
CA ASP A 41 -49.87 27.42 26.23
C ASP A 41 -49.57 28.82 25.67
N GLU A 42 -48.54 28.96 24.83
CA GLU A 42 -48.16 30.22 24.21
C GLU A 42 -48.93 30.46 22.90
N VAL A 43 -49.32 31.73 22.66
CA VAL A 43 -49.78 32.25 21.35
C VAL A 43 -50.83 31.38 20.62
N GLY A 44 -51.65 30.63 21.36
CA GLY A 44 -52.68 29.75 20.79
C GLY A 44 -52.16 28.46 20.15
N ASN A 45 -50.94 28.02 20.46
CA ASN A 45 -50.35 26.78 19.96
C ASN A 45 -51.24 25.56 20.24
N ALA A 46 -51.85 25.46 21.43
CA ALA A 46 -52.82 24.41 21.72
C ALA A 46 -54.02 24.38 20.74
N ALA A 47 -54.58 25.54 20.41
CA ALA A 47 -55.69 25.64 19.47
C ALA A 47 -55.25 25.24 18.04
N LEU A 48 -54.04 25.62 17.65
CA LEU A 48 -53.44 25.19 16.39
C LEU A 48 -53.29 23.66 16.35
N VAL A 49 -52.66 23.06 17.36
CA VAL A 49 -52.46 21.61 17.42
C VAL A 49 -53.79 20.86 17.42
N MET A 50 -54.77 21.29 18.20
CA MET A 50 -56.09 20.67 18.24
C MET A 50 -56.82 20.78 16.90
N ARG A 51 -56.67 21.91 16.19
CA ARG A 51 -57.25 22.08 14.86
C ARG A 51 -56.53 21.29 13.78
N LEU A 52 -55.25 20.94 13.96
CA LEU A 52 -54.48 20.14 13.01
C LEU A 52 -54.67 18.64 13.25
N LEU A 53 -54.52 18.18 14.49
CA LEU A 53 -54.47 16.76 14.83
C LEU A 53 -55.80 16.22 15.40
N GLY A 54 -56.67 17.11 15.88
CA GLY A 54 -57.95 16.75 16.50
C GLY A 54 -59.15 16.76 15.55
N GLN A 55 -58.94 16.93 14.23
CA GLN A 55 -60.04 16.94 13.26
C GLN A 55 -60.72 15.56 13.12
N HIS A 56 -59.98 14.49 13.42
CA HIS A 56 -60.44 13.12 13.28
C HIS A 56 -60.26 12.36 14.61
N GLU A 57 -61.16 11.42 14.91
CA GLU A 57 -61.08 10.60 16.12
C GLU A 57 -59.84 9.68 16.15
N LYS A 58 -59.34 9.30 14.98
CA LYS A 58 -58.18 8.41 14.82
C LYS A 58 -56.98 9.17 14.29
N LEU A 59 -55.94 9.29 15.12
CA LEU A 59 -54.64 9.83 14.74
C LEU A 59 -53.61 8.70 14.63
N VAL A 60 -52.86 8.67 13.52
CA VAL A 60 -51.79 7.70 13.29
C VAL A 60 -50.46 8.43 13.22
N TRP A 61 -49.54 8.07 14.12
CA TRP A 61 -48.17 8.58 14.11
C TRP A 61 -47.29 7.68 13.25
N PHE A 62 -46.84 8.20 12.12
CA PHE A 62 -45.92 7.49 11.24
C PHE A 62 -44.48 7.95 11.52
N VAL A 63 -43.62 7.01 11.91
CA VAL A 63 -42.18 7.23 12.08
C VAL A 63 -41.46 6.32 11.09
N PRO A 64 -40.87 6.85 10.01
CA PRO A 64 -40.20 6.03 9.02
C PRO A 64 -38.96 5.34 9.60
N ALA A 65 -38.82 4.05 9.34
CA ALA A 65 -37.61 3.28 9.62
C ALA A 65 -36.82 3.03 8.34
N LEU A 66 -35.49 2.90 8.44
CA LEU A 66 -34.59 2.70 7.29
C LEU A 66 -34.90 1.44 6.47
N ASP A 67 -35.55 0.45 7.08
CA ASP A 67 -35.92 -0.81 6.46
C ASP A 67 -37.37 -0.85 5.95
N ASP A 68 -38.14 0.24 6.10
CA ASP A 68 -39.54 0.31 5.71
C ASP A 68 -39.71 -0.02 4.21
N PRO A 69 -40.43 -1.10 3.87
CA PRO A 69 -40.63 -1.52 2.48
C PRO A 69 -41.33 -0.46 1.62
N ALA A 70 -42.12 0.44 2.22
CA ALA A 70 -42.74 1.56 1.49
C ALA A 70 -41.69 2.56 0.97
N LEU A 71 -40.55 2.70 1.65
CA LEU A 71 -39.44 3.57 1.24
C LEU A 71 -38.48 2.89 0.23
N ARG A 72 -38.61 1.58 0.02
CA ARG A 72 -37.74 0.80 -0.89
C ARG A 72 -38.14 0.89 -2.36
N GLN A 73 -39.28 1.49 -2.68
CA GLN A 73 -39.79 1.58 -4.06
C GLN A 73 -38.95 2.49 -4.97
N ASP A 74 -38.15 3.39 -4.41
CA ASP A 74 -37.29 4.33 -5.16
C ASP A 74 -35.79 4.02 -4.94
N GLN A 75 -35.41 2.74 -4.99
CA GLN A 75 -34.01 2.31 -5.02
C GLN A 75 -33.37 2.73 -6.34
N ARG A 76 -32.99 4.00 -6.44
CA ARG A 76 -32.16 4.49 -7.53
C ARG A 76 -30.78 3.84 -7.43
N PRO A 77 -30.17 3.46 -8.57
CA PRO A 77 -28.83 2.90 -8.56
C PRO A 77 -27.88 3.91 -7.91
N LEU A 78 -26.85 3.43 -7.21
CA LEU A 78 -25.87 4.29 -6.53
C LEU A 78 -25.26 5.35 -7.47
N THR A 79 -25.24 5.09 -8.78
CA THR A 79 -24.80 6.00 -9.84
C THR A 79 -25.68 7.24 -10.03
N ASP A 80 -26.95 7.20 -9.61
CA ASP A 80 -27.88 8.33 -9.66
C ASP A 80 -27.64 9.31 -8.49
N LEU A 81 -27.10 8.82 -7.38
CA LEU A 81 -26.72 9.66 -6.23
C LEU A 81 -25.37 10.36 -6.47
N VAL A 82 -24.62 9.94 -7.48
CA VAL A 82 -23.31 10.54 -7.82
C VAL A 82 -23.54 11.78 -8.69
N PRO A 83 -23.09 12.98 -8.26
CA PRO A 83 -23.18 14.20 -9.05
C PRO A 83 -22.51 14.03 -10.41
N ASP A 84 -23.09 14.59 -11.47
CA ASP A 84 -22.59 14.40 -12.83
C ASP A 84 -21.13 14.84 -13.01
N GLY A 85 -20.68 15.85 -12.25
CA GLY A 85 -19.27 16.28 -12.22
C GLY A 85 -18.28 15.16 -11.87
N VAL A 86 -18.65 14.23 -10.99
CA VAL A 86 -17.80 13.09 -10.62
C VAL A 86 -17.69 12.08 -11.76
N LYS A 87 -18.77 11.87 -12.52
CA LYS A 87 -18.76 11.01 -13.72
C LYS A 87 -17.81 11.56 -14.78
N PHE A 88 -17.84 12.87 -15.02
CA PHE A 88 -16.90 13.54 -15.92
C PHE A 88 -15.45 13.46 -15.42
N GLY A 89 -15.22 13.63 -14.11
CA GLY A 89 -13.89 13.49 -13.52
C GLY A 89 -13.31 12.07 -13.70
N LEU A 90 -14.13 11.04 -13.46
CA LEU A 90 -13.72 9.65 -13.66
C LEU A 90 -13.36 9.38 -15.12
N LEU A 91 -14.17 9.88 -16.07
CA LEU A 91 -13.90 9.77 -17.49
C LEU A 91 -12.55 10.41 -17.86
N GLN A 92 -12.24 11.59 -17.33
CA GLN A 92 -10.97 12.28 -17.56
C GLN A 92 -9.78 11.48 -17.03
N VAL A 93 -9.90 10.89 -15.83
CA VAL A 93 -8.85 10.02 -15.26
C VAL A 93 -8.62 8.79 -16.14
N CYS A 94 -9.70 8.15 -16.60
CA CYS A 94 -9.60 7.01 -17.53
C CYS A 94 -8.86 7.40 -18.82
N VAL A 95 -9.20 8.54 -19.43
CA VAL A 95 -8.50 9.05 -20.63
C VAL A 95 -7.02 9.32 -20.33
N ALA A 96 -6.70 9.96 -19.21
CA ALA A 96 -5.32 10.24 -18.81
C ALA A 96 -4.50 8.95 -18.64
N ILE A 97 -5.06 7.93 -17.99
CA ILE A 97 -4.43 6.61 -17.83
C ILE A 97 -4.18 5.97 -19.20
N VAL A 98 -5.15 5.99 -20.11
CA VAL A 98 -4.99 5.43 -21.46
C VAL A 98 -3.88 6.16 -22.23
N LEU A 99 -3.86 7.49 -22.20
CA LEU A 99 -2.79 8.27 -22.83
C LEU A 99 -1.42 7.96 -22.22
N LEU A 100 -1.34 7.84 -20.89
CA LEU A 100 -0.12 7.50 -20.19
C LEU A 100 0.35 6.07 -20.52
N ALA A 101 -0.58 5.12 -20.59
CA ALA A 101 -0.31 3.75 -21.00
C ALA A 101 0.19 3.70 -22.45
N LEU A 102 -0.44 4.42 -23.38
CA LEU A 102 0.01 4.52 -24.78
C LEU A 102 1.38 5.18 -24.90
N TRP A 103 1.64 6.25 -24.14
CA TRP A 103 2.94 6.92 -24.09
C TRP A 103 4.02 5.98 -23.55
N ARG A 104 3.74 5.26 -22.46
CA ARG A 104 4.66 4.32 -21.83
C ARG A 104 4.88 3.07 -22.67
N ALA A 105 3.83 2.55 -23.30
CA ALA A 105 3.90 1.41 -24.21
C ALA A 105 4.67 1.74 -25.50
N ARG A 106 4.67 3.01 -25.93
CA ARG A 106 5.45 3.46 -27.09
C ARG A 106 6.96 3.51 -26.88
N ARG A 107 7.48 3.25 -25.67
CA ARG A 107 8.93 3.18 -25.42
C ARG A 107 9.32 2.07 -24.46
N LEU A 108 9.53 0.90 -25.03
CA LEU A 108 10.74 0.10 -24.80
C LEU A 108 11.26 -0.28 -26.20
N GLY A 109 11.90 0.68 -26.87
CA GLY A 109 12.75 0.31 -28.01
C GLY A 109 13.74 -0.75 -27.52
N PRO A 110 14.07 -1.77 -28.34
CA PRO A 110 14.99 -2.81 -27.93
C PRO A 110 16.23 -2.14 -27.34
N VAL A 111 16.61 -2.53 -26.12
CA VAL A 111 17.98 -2.29 -25.66
C VAL A 111 18.80 -2.88 -26.79
N VAL A 112 19.43 -2.00 -27.57
CA VAL A 112 20.22 -2.38 -28.73
C VAL A 112 21.17 -3.44 -28.22
N THR A 113 20.91 -4.69 -28.54
CA THR A 113 21.86 -5.77 -28.31
C THR A 113 22.92 -5.52 -29.35
N GLU A 114 23.84 -4.61 -29.02
CA GLU A 114 25.12 -4.55 -29.69
C GLU A 114 25.61 -6.00 -29.73
N PRO A 115 25.83 -6.59 -30.91
CA PRO A 115 26.35 -7.94 -31.00
C PRO A 115 27.74 -7.88 -30.39
N LEU A 116 27.88 -8.24 -29.11
CA LEU A 116 29.18 -8.49 -28.51
C LEU A 116 29.76 -9.64 -29.34
N PRO A 117 30.78 -9.39 -30.18
CA PRO A 117 31.15 -10.32 -31.24
C PRO A 117 31.84 -11.58 -30.71
N VAL A 118 31.95 -11.74 -29.39
CA VAL A 118 32.56 -12.91 -28.76
C VAL A 118 31.83 -13.22 -27.46
N VAL A 119 31.23 -14.41 -27.38
CA VAL A 119 30.88 -15.03 -26.11
C VAL A 119 32.19 -15.42 -25.44
N VAL A 120 32.77 -14.49 -24.68
CA VAL A 120 33.96 -14.77 -23.89
C VAL A 120 33.55 -15.76 -22.82
N ARG A 121 34.12 -16.97 -22.85
CA ARG A 121 33.83 -17.99 -21.84
C ARG A 121 34.17 -17.40 -20.47
N ALA A 122 33.31 -17.57 -19.47
CA ALA A 122 33.54 -17.03 -18.12
C ALA A 122 34.94 -17.39 -17.57
N ALA A 123 35.47 -18.56 -17.96
CA ALA A 123 36.83 -18.99 -17.66
C ALA A 123 37.93 -18.04 -18.19
N GLU A 124 37.80 -17.49 -19.39
CA GLU A 124 38.79 -16.58 -19.99
C GLU A 124 38.89 -15.25 -19.22
N THR A 125 37.75 -14.72 -18.74
CA THR A 125 37.72 -13.50 -17.92
C THR A 125 38.37 -13.73 -16.54
N VAL A 126 38.11 -14.89 -15.92
CA VAL A 126 38.72 -15.26 -14.64
C VAL A 126 40.23 -15.43 -14.79
N GLU A 127 40.69 -16.13 -15.83
CA GLU A 127 42.11 -16.29 -16.12
C GLU A 127 42.80 -14.96 -16.44
N GLY A 128 42.13 -14.08 -17.19
CA GLY A 128 42.63 -12.75 -17.51
C GLY A 128 42.86 -11.93 -16.25
N ARG A 129 41.88 -11.89 -15.34
CA ARG A 129 41.98 -11.16 -14.07
C ARG A 129 43.00 -11.79 -13.12
N ALA A 130 43.07 -13.11 -13.05
CA ALA A 130 44.08 -13.81 -12.26
C ALA A 130 45.50 -13.52 -12.76
N ARG A 131 45.72 -13.46 -14.09
CA ARG A 131 47.01 -13.07 -14.69
C ARG A 131 47.37 -11.62 -14.36
N LEU A 132 46.41 -10.70 -14.34
CA LEU A 132 46.64 -9.31 -13.95
C LEU A 132 47.04 -9.19 -12.47
N TYR A 133 46.34 -9.86 -11.56
CA TYR A 133 46.68 -9.86 -10.13
C TYR A 133 48.07 -10.47 -9.86
N ARG A 134 48.42 -11.53 -10.58
CA ARG A 134 49.75 -12.14 -10.53
C ARG A 134 50.83 -11.17 -10.98
N ARG A 135 50.66 -10.52 -12.14
CA ARG A 135 51.63 -9.53 -12.65
C ARG A 135 51.80 -8.33 -11.73
N ALA A 136 50.75 -7.93 -11.01
CA ALA A 136 50.78 -6.82 -10.06
C ALA A 136 51.35 -7.20 -8.67
N GLY A 137 51.65 -8.49 -8.42
CA GLY A 137 52.10 -8.95 -7.10
C GLY A 137 51.07 -8.75 -5.99
N ALA A 138 49.77 -8.68 -6.34
CA ALA A 138 48.70 -8.28 -5.43
C ALA A 138 48.12 -9.46 -4.63
N ALA A 139 49.00 -10.23 -3.96
CA ALA A 139 48.60 -11.42 -3.21
C ALA A 139 47.65 -11.09 -2.04
N ASP A 140 47.92 -9.99 -1.32
CA ASP A 140 47.08 -9.50 -0.22
C ASP A 140 45.64 -9.19 -0.66
N HIS A 141 45.51 -8.52 -1.81
CA HIS A 141 44.22 -8.15 -2.37
C HIS A 141 43.44 -9.37 -2.84
N ALA A 142 44.11 -10.33 -3.49
CA ALA A 142 43.49 -11.59 -3.89
C ALA A 142 43.02 -12.40 -2.67
N ALA A 143 43.82 -12.45 -1.60
CA ALA A 143 43.45 -13.12 -0.35
C ALA A 143 42.22 -12.48 0.32
N GLY A 144 42.14 -11.14 0.33
CA GLY A 144 40.99 -10.40 0.83
C GLY A 144 39.70 -10.78 0.10
N ILE A 145 39.74 -10.78 -1.24
CA ILE A 145 38.58 -11.16 -2.07
C ILE A 145 38.17 -12.61 -1.82
N LEU A 146 39.13 -13.53 -1.72
CA LEU A 146 38.83 -14.95 -1.45
C LEU A 146 38.15 -15.12 -0.08
N ARG A 147 38.70 -14.51 0.97
CA ARG A 147 38.14 -14.57 2.32
C ARG A 147 36.76 -13.94 2.39
N GLU A 148 36.56 -12.76 1.82
CA GLU A 148 35.26 -12.09 1.79
C GLU A 148 34.20 -12.96 1.08
N ALA A 149 34.55 -13.52 -0.07
CA ALA A 149 33.65 -14.38 -0.82
C ALA A 149 33.34 -15.70 -0.08
N THR A 150 34.33 -16.29 0.60
CA THR A 150 34.14 -17.48 1.43
C THR A 150 33.25 -17.18 2.64
N VAL A 151 33.50 -16.10 3.38
CA VAL A 151 32.65 -15.68 4.51
C VAL A 151 31.22 -15.46 4.04
N ALA A 152 30.99 -14.76 2.94
CA ALA A 152 29.65 -14.55 2.41
C ALA A 152 28.90 -15.86 2.11
N ARG A 153 29.60 -16.87 1.54
CA ARG A 153 29.03 -18.20 1.29
C ARG A 153 28.76 -18.98 2.58
N LEU A 154 29.67 -18.93 3.54
CA LEU A 154 29.53 -19.61 4.84
C LEU A 154 28.37 -19.00 5.66
N THR A 155 28.28 -17.68 5.73
CA THR A 155 27.18 -16.96 6.39
C THR A 155 25.84 -17.35 5.78
N HIS A 156 25.76 -17.43 4.45
CA HIS A 156 24.54 -17.89 3.76
C HIS A 156 24.21 -19.36 4.02
N ARG A 157 25.20 -20.27 4.01
CA ARG A 157 24.98 -21.70 4.27
C ARG A 157 24.57 -22.00 5.71
N LEU A 158 25.14 -21.28 6.68
CA LEU A 158 24.87 -21.47 8.11
C LEU A 158 23.66 -20.68 8.62
N GLY A 159 23.00 -19.88 7.78
CA GLY A 159 21.82 -19.09 8.15
C GLY A 159 22.14 -17.94 9.12
N LEU A 160 23.37 -17.44 9.09
CA LEU A 160 23.81 -16.33 9.94
C LEU A 160 23.25 -14.98 9.40
N PRO A 161 22.97 -14.01 10.28
CA PRO A 161 22.52 -12.69 9.86
C PRO A 161 23.65 -11.93 9.14
N ARG A 162 23.30 -10.98 8.26
CA ARG A 162 24.28 -10.29 7.38
C ARG A 162 25.28 -9.40 8.12
N ASP A 163 24.94 -9.02 9.35
CA ASP A 163 25.73 -8.24 10.30
C ASP A 163 26.48 -9.11 11.31
N ALA A 164 26.49 -10.45 11.12
CA ALA A 164 27.19 -11.36 12.00
C ALA A 164 28.67 -10.98 12.15
N GLY A 165 29.11 -10.85 13.40
CA GLY A 165 30.47 -10.44 13.72
C GLY A 165 31.50 -11.52 13.34
N PRO A 166 32.79 -11.15 13.16
CA PRO A 166 33.84 -12.12 12.84
C PRO A 166 33.94 -13.30 13.82
N GLN A 167 33.69 -13.05 15.10
CA GLN A 167 33.71 -14.09 16.14
C GLN A 167 32.52 -15.06 16.02
N GLU A 168 31.35 -14.57 15.62
CA GLU A 168 30.14 -15.39 15.46
C GLU A 168 30.28 -16.33 14.25
N VAL A 169 30.83 -15.82 13.14
CA VAL A 169 31.14 -16.64 11.95
C VAL A 169 32.17 -17.72 12.32
N VAL A 170 33.23 -17.37 13.04
CA VAL A 170 34.26 -18.34 13.46
C VAL A 170 33.68 -19.41 14.39
N ALA A 171 32.87 -19.03 15.38
CA ALA A 171 32.25 -19.97 16.30
C ALA A 171 31.29 -20.94 15.58
N ALA A 172 30.46 -20.42 14.67
CA ALA A 172 29.53 -21.25 13.90
C ALA A 172 30.26 -22.25 12.98
N VAL A 173 31.32 -21.81 12.30
CA VAL A 173 32.13 -22.66 11.42
C VAL A 173 32.93 -23.69 12.22
N ALA A 174 33.54 -23.30 13.34
CA ALA A 174 34.27 -24.20 14.22
C ALA A 174 33.37 -25.29 14.82
N GLY A 175 32.16 -24.91 15.26
CA GLY A 175 31.16 -25.84 15.79
C GLY A 175 30.70 -26.88 14.77
N HIS A 176 30.62 -26.52 13.48
CA HIS A 176 30.19 -27.44 12.43
C HIS A 176 31.32 -28.36 11.91
N THR A 177 32.54 -27.82 11.81
CA THR A 177 33.70 -28.55 11.23
C THR A 177 34.56 -29.29 12.25
N GLY A 178 34.33 -29.06 13.56
CA GLY A 178 35.16 -29.64 14.63
C GLY A 178 36.58 -29.08 14.69
N ARG A 179 36.88 -27.99 13.96
CA ARG A 179 38.18 -27.31 13.99
C ARG A 179 38.30 -26.36 15.18
N HIS A 180 39.53 -26.09 15.60
CA HIS A 180 39.76 -25.14 16.69
C HIS A 180 39.49 -23.70 16.23
N GLU A 181 38.74 -22.92 17.03
CA GLU A 181 38.35 -21.53 16.71
C GLU A 181 39.54 -20.62 16.32
N LYS A 182 40.69 -20.79 16.97
CA LYS A 182 41.90 -20.02 16.66
C LYS A 182 42.42 -20.28 15.24
N GLU A 183 42.37 -21.53 14.79
CA GLU A 183 42.81 -21.90 13.44
C GLU A 183 41.82 -21.39 12.39
N THR A 184 40.52 -21.50 12.67
CA THR A 184 39.45 -20.98 11.81
C THR A 184 39.53 -19.45 11.69
N HIS A 185 39.80 -18.74 12.80
CA HIS A 185 40.01 -17.30 12.79
C HIS A 185 41.24 -16.91 11.98
N ALA A 186 42.38 -17.60 12.15
CA ALA A 186 43.59 -17.34 11.37
C ALA A 186 43.37 -17.57 9.87
N LEU A 187 42.52 -18.53 9.51
CA LEU A 187 42.21 -18.84 8.11
C LEU A 187 41.30 -17.76 7.47
N LEU A 188 40.22 -17.36 8.15
CA LEU A 188 39.23 -16.41 7.62
C LEU A 188 39.62 -14.93 7.80
N TYR A 189 40.31 -14.58 8.88
CA TYR A 189 40.61 -13.19 9.28
C TYR A 189 42.09 -12.97 9.67
N GLY A 190 42.99 -13.91 9.34
CA GLY A 190 44.40 -13.80 9.67
C GLY A 190 45.19 -12.78 8.83
N PRO A 191 46.52 -12.70 9.04
CA PRO A 191 47.37 -11.83 8.25
C PRO A 191 47.33 -12.17 6.75
N PRO A 192 47.66 -11.21 5.87
CA PRO A 192 47.71 -11.46 4.43
C PRO A 192 48.91 -12.37 4.07
N PRO A 193 48.81 -13.18 3.00
CA PRO A 193 49.90 -14.06 2.55
C PRO A 193 51.02 -13.25 1.91
N ALA A 194 52.27 -13.54 2.27
CA ALA A 194 53.44 -12.78 1.79
C ALA A 194 53.91 -13.21 0.39
N SER A 195 53.39 -14.32 -0.14
CA SER A 195 53.83 -14.90 -1.42
C SER A 195 52.73 -15.65 -2.17
N GLU A 196 52.91 -15.83 -3.49
CA GLU A 196 51.97 -16.60 -4.31
C GLU A 196 51.74 -18.05 -3.81
N PRO A 197 52.77 -18.81 -3.40
CA PRO A 197 52.55 -20.16 -2.86
C PRO A 197 51.76 -20.18 -1.55
N GLU A 198 51.84 -19.11 -0.74
CA GLU A 198 51.00 -18.96 0.45
C GLU A 198 49.55 -18.64 0.10
N LEU A 199 49.33 -17.82 -0.93
CA LEU A 199 47.99 -17.53 -1.45
C LEU A 199 47.29 -18.79 -1.98
N VAL A 200 48.01 -19.65 -2.71
CA VAL A 200 47.45 -20.92 -3.21
C VAL A 200 47.08 -21.84 -2.05
N ARG A 201 47.97 -21.99 -1.06
CA ARG A 201 47.68 -22.79 0.15
C ARG A 201 46.48 -22.25 0.92
N LEU A 202 46.32 -20.92 0.99
CA LEU A 202 45.15 -20.28 1.60
C LEU A 202 43.88 -20.62 0.81
N ALA A 203 43.90 -20.52 -0.51
CA ALA A 203 42.75 -20.85 -1.36
C ALA A 203 42.32 -22.32 -1.19
N ASP A 204 43.27 -23.25 -1.20
CA ASP A 204 42.99 -24.68 -0.98
C ASP A 204 42.41 -24.94 0.41
N ALA A 205 42.92 -24.27 1.44
CA ALA A 205 42.42 -24.39 2.80
C ALA A 205 41.00 -23.82 2.97
N LEU A 206 40.67 -22.72 2.29
CA LEU A 206 39.31 -22.14 2.26
C LEU A 206 38.33 -23.05 1.52
N ASP A 207 38.72 -23.60 0.36
CA ASP A 207 37.89 -24.54 -0.41
C ASP A 207 37.65 -25.86 0.36
N ALA A 208 38.69 -26.37 1.04
CA ALA A 208 38.54 -27.52 1.93
C ALA A 208 37.59 -27.23 3.11
N LEU A 209 37.61 -26.01 3.65
CA LEU A 209 36.68 -25.60 4.70
C LEU A 209 35.24 -25.58 4.18
N GLU A 210 35.00 -25.03 2.99
CA GLU A 210 33.67 -24.99 2.36
C GLU A 210 33.11 -26.37 1.97
N LYS A 211 33.99 -27.34 1.68
CA LYS A 211 33.58 -28.72 1.36
C LYS A 211 33.22 -29.56 2.58
N ASN A 212 33.80 -29.25 3.74
CA ASN A 212 33.55 -29.97 4.99
C ASN A 212 32.36 -29.42 5.78
N LEU A 213 31.57 -28.53 5.16
CA LEU A 213 30.45 -27.79 5.75
C LEU A 213 29.19 -27.91 4.90
#